data_AF-W9GPR3-F1
#
_entry.id   AF-W9GPR3-F1
#
_cell.length_a   1.000
_cell.length_b   1.000
_cell.length_c   1.000
_cell.angle_alpha   90.00
_cell.angle_beta   90.00
_cell.angle_gamma   90.00
#
_symmetry.space_group_name_H-M   'P 1'
#
loop_
_entity.id
_entity.type
_entity.pdbx_description
1 polymer ?
#
loop_
_entity_poly.entity_id
_entity_poly.type
_entity_poly.pdbx_seq_one_letter_code
_entity_poly.pdbx_strand_id
1 'polypeptide(L)'
;MNSAAPMMSCPALSLLTWIEDECQIDPEDVDALRLRPALDVFINRLESARARGARDPLASVSPRRAGGNSRRCTRRMLRQLGYTDVQLRIIHRLVAGSTGGWPGLLRLFVDGKSPDSVQRQYIRRQVRSFIDANR
;
A
#
# COMPACT_ATOMS: atom_id res chain seq x y z
N MET A 1 -7.66 -8.52 26.71
CA MET A 1 -9.02 -7.97 26.56
C MET A 1 -8.90 -6.78 25.63
N ASN A 2 -9.38 -6.70 24.40
CA ASN A 2 -10.23 -7.53 23.55
C ASN A 2 -9.59 -7.53 22.15
N SER A 3 -9.61 -8.65 21.44
CA SER A 3 -9.52 -8.61 19.98
C SER A 3 -10.53 -9.61 19.45
N ALA A 4 -11.80 -9.18 19.52
CA ALA A 4 -12.80 -9.69 18.62
C ALA A 4 -12.33 -9.32 17.20
N ALA A 5 -11.99 -10.33 16.40
CA ALA A 5 -11.85 -10.15 14.96
C ALA A 5 -13.19 -9.61 14.44
N PRO A 6 -13.25 -8.40 13.85
CA PRO A 6 -14.50 -7.88 13.35
C PRO A 6 -14.90 -8.67 12.10
N MET A 7 -16.20 -8.94 12.04
CA MET A 7 -16.94 -9.57 10.95
C MET A 7 -16.56 -9.00 9.58
N MET A 8 -16.56 -9.88 8.57
CA MET A 8 -16.50 -9.63 7.11
C MET A 8 -16.62 -8.16 6.68
N SER A 9 -15.50 -7.42 6.71
CA SER A 9 -15.39 -6.08 6.14
C SER A 9 -14.36 -6.09 5.01
N CYS A 10 -14.57 -5.27 3.99
CA CYS A 10 -13.69 -5.18 2.84
C CYS A 10 -12.23 -5.00 3.30
N PRO A 11 -11.27 -5.87 2.90
CA PRO A 11 -9.89 -5.83 3.40
C PRO A 11 -9.20 -4.49 3.13
N ALA A 12 -9.63 -3.77 2.08
CA ALA A 12 -9.16 -2.42 1.79
C ALA A 12 -9.60 -1.39 2.83
N LEU A 13 -10.84 -1.49 3.35
CA LEU A 13 -11.34 -0.60 4.40
C LEU A 13 -10.58 -0.84 5.71
N SER A 14 -10.36 -2.10 6.09
CA SER A 14 -9.56 -2.41 7.29
C SER A 14 -8.12 -1.93 7.19
N LEU A 15 -7.51 -2.03 6.00
CA LEU A 15 -6.15 -1.56 5.78
C LEU A 15 -6.07 -0.03 5.75
N LEU A 16 -7.05 0.65 5.14
CA LEU A 16 -7.07 2.10 5.05
C LEU A 16 -7.20 2.73 6.44
N THR A 17 -8.16 2.27 7.26
CA THR A 17 -8.33 2.72 8.64
C THR A 17 -7.06 2.46 9.46
N TRP A 18 -6.45 1.29 9.30
CA TRP A 18 -5.18 0.99 9.95
C TRP A 18 -4.06 1.94 9.51
N ILE A 19 -3.98 2.31 8.23
CA ILE A 19 -2.99 3.28 7.72
C ILE A 19 -3.22 4.65 8.34
N GLU A 20 -4.47 5.14 8.39
CA GLU A 20 -4.83 6.43 8.98
C GLU A 20 -4.42 6.49 10.45
N ASP A 21 -4.83 5.49 11.24
CA ASP A 21 -4.55 5.41 12.67
C ASP A 21 -3.05 5.27 12.97
N GLU A 22 -2.38 4.33 12.32
CA GLU A 22 -0.98 3.99 12.63
C GLU A 22 0.01 4.96 11.98
N CYS A 23 -0.33 5.61 10.88
CA CYS A 23 0.58 6.54 10.24
C CYS A 23 0.32 7.99 10.65
N GLN A 24 -0.84 8.27 11.25
CA GLN A 24 -1.36 9.62 11.52
C GLN A 24 -1.26 10.48 10.26
N ILE A 25 -1.80 9.96 9.16
CA ILE A 25 -1.93 10.69 7.90
C ILE A 25 -3.31 11.34 7.91
N ASP A 26 -3.39 12.60 7.45
CA ASP A 26 -4.65 13.30 7.32
C ASP A 26 -5.56 12.59 6.28
N PRO A 27 -6.84 12.35 6.57
CA PRO A 27 -7.79 11.81 5.59
C PRO A 27 -7.77 12.57 4.25
N GLU A 28 -7.57 13.89 4.25
CA GLU A 28 -7.48 14.68 3.02
C GLU A 28 -6.26 14.27 2.17
N ASP A 29 -5.13 13.98 2.80
CA ASP A 29 -3.92 13.52 2.12
C ASP A 29 -4.09 12.10 1.54
N VAL A 30 -4.83 11.24 2.25
CA VAL A 30 -5.20 9.88 1.81
C VAL A 30 -6.04 9.95 0.54
N ASP A 31 -7.01 10.87 0.50
CA ASP A 31 -7.89 11.10 -0.65
C ASP A 31 -7.16 11.75 -1.82
N ALA A 32 -6.30 12.74 -1.57
CA ALA A 32 -5.46 13.37 -2.59
C ALA A 32 -4.52 12.35 -3.29
N LEU A 33 -3.99 11.40 -2.53
CA LEU A 33 -3.23 10.26 -3.07
C LEU A 33 -4.10 9.21 -3.76
N ARG A 34 -5.43 9.28 -3.60
CA ARG A 34 -6.39 8.27 -4.02
C ARG A 34 -5.97 6.90 -3.49
N LEU A 35 -5.60 6.82 -2.21
CA LEU A 35 -4.96 5.63 -1.67
C LEU A 35 -5.92 4.43 -1.66
N ARG A 36 -7.20 4.63 -1.34
CA ARG A 36 -8.22 3.58 -1.32
C ARG A 36 -8.31 2.77 -2.64
N PRO A 37 -8.58 3.39 -3.80
CA PRO A 37 -8.62 2.64 -5.07
C PRO A 37 -7.27 2.01 -5.44
N ALA A 38 -6.15 2.55 -4.96
CA ALA A 38 -4.87 1.90 -5.16
C ALA A 38 -4.76 0.62 -4.33
N LEU A 39 -5.17 0.65 -3.05
CA LEU A 39 -5.19 -0.52 -2.18
C LEU A 39 -6.07 -1.64 -2.76
N ASP A 40 -7.24 -1.31 -3.33
CA ASP A 40 -8.10 -2.29 -4.00
C ASP A 40 -7.36 -3.03 -5.13
N VAL A 41 -6.60 -2.29 -5.95
CA VAL A 41 -5.77 -2.89 -7.01
C VAL A 41 -4.69 -3.80 -6.41
N PHE A 42 -3.99 -3.37 -5.36
CA PHE A 42 -2.97 -4.21 -4.73
C PHE A 42 -3.57 -5.46 -4.11
N ILE A 43 -4.66 -5.34 -3.37
CA ILE A 43 -5.35 -6.48 -2.74
C ILE A 43 -5.82 -7.47 -3.80
N ASN A 44 -6.45 -6.99 -4.87
CA ASN A 44 -6.87 -7.85 -5.97
C ASN A 44 -5.69 -8.61 -6.61
N ARG A 45 -4.50 -7.96 -6.71
CA ARG A 45 -3.27 -8.63 -7.17
C ARG A 45 -2.82 -9.73 -6.21
N LEU A 46 -2.88 -9.49 -4.91
CA LEU A 46 -2.54 -10.48 -3.88
C LEU A 46 -3.52 -11.67 -3.91
N GLU A 47 -4.82 -11.40 -3.96
CA GLU A 47 -5.86 -12.42 -4.05
C GLU A 47 -5.70 -13.26 -5.32
N SER A 48 -5.45 -12.59 -6.45
CA SER A 48 -5.17 -13.24 -7.73
C SER A 48 -3.90 -14.10 -7.71
N ALA A 49 -2.87 -13.71 -6.94
CA ALA A 49 -1.67 -14.52 -6.77
C ALA A 49 -1.97 -15.74 -5.87
N ARG A 50 -2.71 -15.53 -4.78
CA ARG A 50 -3.17 -16.58 -3.87
C ARG A 50 -4.02 -17.63 -4.62
N ALA A 51 -4.98 -17.20 -5.43
CA ALA A 51 -5.83 -18.07 -6.24
C ALA A 51 -5.05 -18.93 -7.24
N ARG A 52 -3.87 -18.46 -7.67
CA ARG A 52 -2.93 -19.22 -8.53
C ARG A 52 -1.93 -20.07 -7.74
N GLY A 53 -2.11 -20.23 -6.42
CA GLY A 53 -1.28 -21.08 -5.57
C GLY A 53 0.03 -20.42 -5.09
N ALA A 54 0.16 -19.10 -5.14
CA ALA A 54 1.35 -18.42 -4.63
C ALA A 54 1.47 -18.62 -3.11
N ARG A 55 2.62 -19.15 -2.66
CA ARG A 55 2.94 -19.35 -1.23
C ARG A 55 3.13 -18.03 -0.46
N ASP A 56 3.69 -17.02 -1.12
CA ASP A 56 3.82 -15.65 -0.59
C ASP A 56 3.20 -14.67 -1.60
N PRO A 57 1.88 -14.39 -1.53
CA PRO A 57 1.22 -13.46 -2.44
C PRO A 57 1.84 -12.06 -2.46
N LEU A 58 2.41 -11.59 -1.33
CA LEU A 58 3.07 -10.28 -1.21
C LEU A 58 4.32 -10.19 -2.09
N ALA A 59 4.96 -11.31 -2.43
CA ALA A 59 6.06 -11.35 -3.38
C ALA A 59 5.63 -10.86 -4.78
N SER A 60 4.34 -10.97 -5.14
CA SER A 60 3.83 -10.55 -6.44
C SER A 60 3.81 -9.04 -6.65
N VAL A 61 3.78 -8.26 -5.57
CA VAL A 61 3.75 -6.78 -5.62
C VAL A 61 5.05 -6.16 -5.09
N SER A 62 5.87 -6.92 -4.38
CA SER A 62 7.14 -6.48 -3.81
C SER A 62 8.13 -5.95 -4.86
N PRO A 63 8.78 -4.79 -4.65
CA PRO A 63 9.80 -4.29 -5.57
C PRO A 63 11.07 -5.15 -5.61
N ARG A 64 11.36 -5.94 -4.56
CA ARG A 64 12.53 -6.83 -4.50
C ARG A 64 12.25 -8.19 -5.13
N ARG A 65 11.06 -8.75 -4.90
CA ARG A 65 10.73 -10.14 -5.28
C ARG A 65 9.84 -10.26 -6.51
N ALA A 66 9.06 -9.23 -6.85
CA ALA A 66 8.19 -9.30 -8.01
C ALA A 66 9.02 -9.24 -9.30
N GLY A 67 8.75 -10.17 -10.22
CA GLY A 67 9.26 -10.09 -11.59
C GLY A 67 8.83 -8.80 -12.27
N GLY A 68 9.62 -8.32 -13.24
CA GLY A 68 9.38 -7.05 -13.94
C GLY A 68 7.97 -6.93 -14.53
N ASN A 69 7.41 -8.05 -14.99
CA ASN A 69 6.06 -8.12 -15.55
C ASN A 69 4.96 -7.83 -14.53
N SER A 70 5.09 -8.29 -13.29
CA SER A 70 4.07 -8.06 -12.27
C SER A 70 4.00 -6.58 -11.86
N ARG A 71 5.16 -5.92 -11.73
CA ARG A 71 5.23 -4.48 -11.45
C ARG A 71 4.66 -3.64 -12.59
N ARG A 72 4.99 -3.98 -13.85
CA ARG A 72 4.43 -3.31 -15.03
C ARG A 72 2.91 -3.46 -15.10
N CYS A 73 2.39 -4.64 -14.74
CA CYS A 73 0.96 -4.90 -14.67
C CYS A 73 0.25 -3.98 -13.66
N THR A 74 0.70 -3.96 -12.40
CA THR A 74 0.11 -3.08 -11.37
C THR A 74 0.16 -1.60 -11.79
N ARG A 75 1.29 -1.14 -12.33
CA ARG A 75 1.41 0.24 -12.84
C ARG A 75 0.44 0.53 -13.97
N ARG A 76 0.22 -0.43 -14.89
CA ARG A 76 -0.74 -0.28 -15.99
C ARG A 76 -2.18 -0.17 -15.48
N MET A 77 -2.56 -1.03 -14.53
CA MET A 77 -3.90 -0.99 -13.91
C MET A 77 -4.15 0.37 -13.24
N LEU A 78 -3.20 0.85 -12.45
CA LEU A 78 -3.33 2.16 -11.80
C LEU A 78 -3.34 3.31 -12.83
N ARG A 79 -2.54 3.25 -13.90
CA ARG A 79 -2.62 4.27 -14.97
C ARG A 79 -4.00 4.33 -15.63
N GLN A 80 -4.66 3.19 -15.83
CA GLN A 80 -6.02 3.15 -16.38
C GLN A 80 -7.06 3.81 -15.46
N LEU A 81 -6.78 3.92 -14.16
CA LEU A 81 -7.60 4.66 -13.19
C LEU A 81 -7.23 6.16 -13.12
N GLY A 82 -6.32 6.63 -13.97
CA GLY A 82 -5.90 8.04 -14.06
C GLY A 82 -4.76 8.44 -13.13
N TYR A 83 -3.98 7.49 -12.59
CA TYR A 83 -2.85 7.83 -11.72
C TYR A 83 -1.66 8.38 -12.52
N THR A 84 -1.08 9.47 -12.03
CA THR A 84 0.13 10.07 -12.60
C THR A 84 1.39 9.28 -12.24
N ASP A 85 2.47 9.47 -12.98
CA ASP A 85 3.74 8.77 -12.69
C ASP A 85 4.31 9.11 -11.30
N VAL A 86 4.05 10.31 -10.80
CA VAL A 86 4.41 10.73 -9.44
C VAL A 86 3.59 9.96 -8.42
N GLN A 87 2.26 9.91 -8.55
CA GLN A 87 1.40 9.13 -7.66
C GLN A 87 1.81 7.65 -7.66
N LEU A 88 2.03 7.06 -8.83
CA LEU A 88 2.46 5.66 -8.95
C LEU A 88 3.77 5.39 -8.21
N ARG A 89 4.72 6.32 -8.27
CA ARG A 89 6.00 6.18 -7.57
C ARG A 89 5.79 6.17 -6.05
N ILE A 90 5.00 7.10 -5.54
CA ILE A 90 4.71 7.24 -4.10
C ILE A 90 3.92 6.04 -3.60
N ILE A 91 2.84 5.67 -4.29
CA ILE A 91 1.98 4.53 -3.92
C ILE A 91 2.77 3.23 -3.90
N HIS A 92 3.52 2.91 -4.95
CA HIS A 92 4.31 1.67 -4.97
C HIS A 92 5.32 1.63 -3.83
N ARG A 93 5.96 2.76 -3.55
CA ARG A 93 6.95 2.87 -2.48
C ARG A 93 6.30 2.71 -1.11
N LEU A 94 5.17 3.38 -0.85
CA LEU A 94 4.45 3.27 0.42
C LEU A 94 3.87 1.86 0.61
N VAL A 95 3.11 1.38 -0.35
CA VAL A 95 2.26 0.19 -0.22
C VAL A 95 3.06 -1.11 -0.36
N ALA A 96 3.92 -1.21 -1.38
CA ALA A 96 4.64 -2.44 -1.70
C ALA A 96 6.07 -2.49 -1.15
N GLY A 97 6.56 -1.39 -0.57
CA GLY A 97 7.89 -1.28 0.00
C GLY A 97 8.92 -0.67 -0.95
N SER A 98 10.19 -0.73 -0.58
CA SER A 98 11.31 -0.29 -1.42
C SER A 98 12.49 -1.26 -1.37
N THR A 99 13.43 -1.10 -2.30
CA THR A 99 14.68 -1.89 -2.29
C THR A 99 15.64 -1.47 -1.16
N GLY A 100 15.41 -0.33 -0.51
CA GLY A 100 16.26 0.25 0.54
C GLY A 100 15.93 -0.18 1.97
N GLY A 101 15.17 -1.28 2.17
CA GLY A 101 14.87 -1.82 3.50
C GLY A 101 13.50 -1.44 4.07
N TRP A 102 12.77 -0.52 3.43
CA TRP A 102 11.36 -0.27 3.76
C TRP A 102 10.47 -1.46 3.32
N PRO A 103 9.79 -2.18 4.25
CA PRO A 103 9.00 -3.37 3.93
C PRO A 103 7.69 -3.09 3.16
N GLY A 104 7.11 -1.90 3.32
CA GLY A 104 5.81 -1.55 2.74
C GLY A 104 4.64 -1.74 3.71
N LEU A 105 3.60 -0.91 3.56
CA LEU A 105 2.40 -0.94 4.41
C LEU A 105 1.69 -2.30 4.37
N LEU A 106 1.61 -2.93 3.18
CA LEU A 106 0.97 -4.25 3.06
C LEU A 106 1.66 -5.33 3.89
N ARG A 107 3.00 -5.32 3.93
CA ARG A 107 3.75 -6.31 4.70
C ARG A 107 3.57 -6.08 6.19
N LEU A 108 3.63 -4.83 6.65
CA LEU A 108 3.40 -4.47 8.06
C LEU A 108 2.00 -4.88 8.52
N PHE A 109 0.99 -4.57 7.73
CA PHE A 109 -0.40 -4.93 8.03
C PHE A 109 -0.60 -6.44 8.12
N VAL A 110 -0.11 -7.20 7.13
CA VAL A 110 -0.24 -8.68 7.13
C VAL A 110 0.55 -9.32 8.27
N ASP A 111 1.70 -8.77 8.64
CA ASP A 111 2.51 -9.25 9.76
C ASP A 111 1.94 -8.83 11.14
N GLY A 112 0.87 -8.02 11.18
CA GLY A 112 0.32 -7.47 12.42
C GLY A 112 1.28 -6.53 13.16
N LYS A 113 2.16 -5.84 12.43
CA LYS A 113 3.20 -4.96 12.97
C LYS A 113 2.84 -3.50 12.74
N SER A 114 2.81 -2.71 13.80
CA SER A 114 2.74 -1.26 13.69
C SER A 114 4.07 -0.69 13.18
N PRO A 115 4.05 0.37 12.36
CA PRO A 115 5.27 1.04 11.93
C PRO A 115 6.00 1.66 13.11
N ASP A 116 7.33 1.50 13.15
CA ASP A 116 8.19 2.18 14.13
C ASP A 116 8.31 3.69 13.84
N SER A 117 9.00 4.44 14.70
CA SER A 117 9.14 5.91 14.57
C SER A 117 9.79 6.33 13.26
N VAL A 118 10.83 5.62 12.80
CA VAL A 118 11.55 5.90 11.56
C VAL A 118 10.65 5.62 10.35
N GLN A 119 9.90 4.53 10.40
CA GLN A 119 8.94 4.14 9.38
C GLN A 119 7.79 5.15 9.27
N ARG A 120 7.21 5.58 10.40
CA ARG A 120 6.18 6.63 10.41
C ARG A 120 6.69 7.94 9.81
N GLN A 121 7.91 8.36 10.18
CA GLN A 121 8.53 9.55 9.62
C GLN A 121 8.74 9.43 8.10
N TYR A 122 9.19 8.26 7.64
CA TYR A 122 9.35 7.97 6.22
C TYR A 122 8.03 8.09 5.45
N ILE A 123 6.96 7.47 5.97
CA ILE A 123 5.62 7.49 5.37
C ILE A 123 5.13 8.93 5.25
N ARG A 124 5.14 9.68 6.36
CA ARG A 124 4.72 11.09 6.38
C ARG A 124 5.51 11.94 5.40
N ARG A 125 6.83 11.72 5.30
CA ARG A 125 7.66 12.44 4.33
C ARG A 125 7.24 12.14 2.89
N GLN A 126 6.95 10.88 2.54
CA GLN A 126 6.50 10.54 1.18
C GLN A 126 5.16 11.20 0.84
N VAL A 127 4.21 11.20 1.80
CA VAL A 127 2.90 11.85 1.63
C VAL A 127 3.08 13.35 1.47
N ARG A 128 3.76 14.02 2.40
CA ARG A 128 3.99 15.48 2.32
C ARG A 128 4.71 15.89 1.05
N SER A 129 5.77 15.18 0.65
CA SER A 129 6.47 15.46 -0.60
C SER A 129 5.58 15.32 -1.85
N PHE A 130 4.53 14.49 -1.79
CA PHE A 130 3.53 14.44 -2.85
C PHE A 130 2.61 15.66 -2.78
N ILE A 131 2.06 15.97 -1.62
CA ILE A 131 1.12 17.08 -1.44
C ILE A 131 1.77 18.43 -1.81
N ASP A 132 2.97 18.70 -1.30
CA ASP A 132 3.70 19.94 -1.58
C ASP A 132 4.03 20.11 -3.08
N ALA A 133 4.17 19.00 -3.81
CA ALA A 133 4.46 19.03 -5.24
C ALA A 133 3.21 19.17 -6.14
N ASN A 134 2.01 19.05 -5.56
CA ASN A 134 0.74 19.10 -6.29
C ASN A 134 -0.22 20.19 -5.76
N ARG A 135 0.27 21.08 -4.89
CA ARG A 135 -0.33 22.37 -4.56
C ARG A 135 0.16 23.43 -5.54
#